data_AF-A0A2E9BSF2-F1
#
_entry.id   AF-A0A2E9BSF2-F1
#
_cell.length_a   1.000
_cell.length_b   1.000
_cell.length_c   1.000
_cell.angle_alpha   90.00
_cell.angle_beta   90.00
_cell.angle_gamma   90.00
#
_symmetry.space_group_name_H-M   'P 1'
#
loop_
_entity.id
_entity.type
_entity.pdbx_description
1 polymer ?
#
loop_
_entity_poly.entity_id
_entity_poly.type
_entity_poly.pdbx_seq_one_letter_code
_entity_poly.pdbx_strand_id
1 'polypeptide(L)' 'MPKATRTAEQLQELLLERISRIPGLRGEDTDVYRGGVIWMEAGEGYPNWTVRVMSDRGTHRNDIARAIRELQLKFDLEA' A
#
# COMPACT_ATOMS: atom_id res chain seq x y z
N MET A 1 11.34 -17.99 4.06
CA MET A 1 10.53 -17.72 5.27
C MET A 1 9.21 -17.11 4.83
N PRO A 2 8.07 -17.50 5.41
CA PRO A 2 6.80 -16.82 5.15
C PRO A 2 6.92 -15.34 5.57
N LYS A 3 6.24 -14.43 4.86
CA LYS A 3 6.21 -13.02 5.24
C LYS A 3 5.48 -12.85 6.57
N ALA A 4 5.75 -11.75 7.27
CA ALA A 4 4.95 -11.40 8.44
C ALA A 4 3.54 -10.97 8.00
N THR A 5 2.51 -11.30 8.77
CA THR A 5 1.13 -10.84 8.49
C THR A 5 0.83 -9.53 9.19
N ARG A 6 -0.04 -8.71 8.60
CA ARG A 6 -0.53 -7.45 9.15
C ARG A 6 -2.00 -7.25 8.79
N THR A 7 -2.75 -6.57 9.65
CA THR A 7 -4.12 -6.17 9.32
C THR A 7 -4.12 -5.08 8.24
N ALA A 8 -5.27 -4.85 7.62
CA ALA A 8 -5.42 -3.78 6.63
C ALA A 8 -5.08 -2.40 7.23
N GLU A 9 -5.49 -2.14 8.48
CA GLU A 9 -5.23 -0.91 9.21
C GLU A 9 -3.72 -0.74 9.47
N GLN A 10 -3.04 -1.79 9.92
CA GLN A 10 -1.60 -1.74 10.16
C GLN A 10 -0.80 -1.50 8.87
N LEU A 11 -1.20 -2.14 7.76
CA LEU A 11 -0.58 -1.90 6.46
C LEU A 11 -0.83 -0.47 5.97
N GLN A 12 -2.05 0.04 6.19
CA GLN A 12 -2.41 1.41 5.85
C GLN A 12 -1.60 2.43 6.67
N GLU A 13 -1.46 2.24 7.98
CA GLU A 13 -0.63 3.08 8.85
C GLU A 13 0.84 3.10 8.41
N LEU A 14 1.41 1.93 8.10
CA LEU A 14 2.78 1.82 7.60
C LEU A 14 2.97 2.52 6.25
N LEU A 15 1.98 2.44 5.36
CA LEU A 15 2.00 3.17 4.09
C LEU A 15 1.93 4.68 4.32
N LEU A 16 1.04 5.15 5.18
CA LEU A 16 0.89 6.58 5.50
C LEU A 16 2.15 7.14 6.14
N GLU A 17 2.74 6.43 7.09
CA GLU A 17 4.02 6.80 7.70
C GLU A 17 5.09 6.97 6.62
N ARG A 18 5.16 6.03 5.67
CA ARG A 18 6.16 6.06 4.61
C ARG A 18 5.92 7.18 3.60
N ILE A 19 4.67 7.40 3.21
CA ILE A 19 4.26 8.47 2.30
C ILE A 19 4.53 9.85 2.90
N SER A 20 4.30 10.02 4.21
CA SER A 20 4.56 11.28 4.93
C SER A 20 6.03 11.74 4.91
N ARG A 21 6.94 10.79 4.66
CA ARG A 21 8.38 11.02 4.54
C ARG A 21 8.81 11.37 3.10
N ILE A 22 7.95 11.21 2.11
CA ILE A 22 8.26 11.56 0.72
C ILE A 22 8.03 13.07 0.52
N PRO A 23 9.06 13.83 0.09
CA PRO A 23 8.90 15.25 -0.21
C PRO A 23 7.81 15.50 -1.24
N GLY A 24 6.92 16.46 -0.95
CA GLY A 24 5.80 16.80 -1.82
C GLY A 24 4.59 15.84 -1.77
N LEU A 25 4.57 14.88 -0.84
CA LEU A 25 3.39 14.07 -0.50
C LEU A 25 2.92 14.26 0.95
N ARG A 26 3.66 15.04 1.75
CA ARG A 26 3.28 15.33 3.13
C ARG A 26 2.04 16.21 3.14
N GLY A 27 0.96 15.69 3.72
CA GLY A 27 -0.33 16.40 3.79
C GLY A 27 -1.19 16.26 2.54
N GLU A 28 -0.75 15.49 1.53
CA GLU A 28 -1.55 15.19 0.35
C GLU A 28 -2.53 14.06 0.64
N ASP A 29 -3.75 14.23 0.13
CA ASP A 29 -4.81 13.23 0.24
C ASP A 29 -4.64 12.18 -0.86
N THR A 30 -3.99 11.06 -0.52
CA THR A 30 -3.63 9.99 -1.46
C THR A 30 -4.64 8.84 -1.43
N ASP A 31 -4.60 7.96 -2.43
CA ASP A 31 -5.41 6.75 -2.47
C ASP A 31 -5.21 5.84 -1.25
N VAL A 32 -4.05 5.90 -0.60
CA VAL A 32 -3.81 5.20 0.68
C VAL A 32 -4.68 5.78 1.80
N TYR A 33 -4.90 7.10 1.78
CA TYR A 33 -5.73 7.79 2.77
C TYR A 33 -7.22 7.51 2.55
N ARG A 34 -7.68 7.49 1.29
CA ARG A 34 -9.10 7.35 0.93
C ARG A 34 -9.59 5.92 0.71
N GLY A 35 -8.77 5.12 0.03
CA GLY A 35 -9.15 3.80 -0.48
C GLY A 35 -8.76 2.65 0.44
N GLY A 36 -7.73 2.86 1.27
CA GLY A 36 -7.21 1.86 2.19
C GLY A 36 -6.61 0.65 1.50
N VAL A 37 -6.24 -0.34 2.31
CA VAL A 37 -5.71 -1.63 1.87
C VAL A 37 -6.86 -2.60 1.62
N ILE A 38 -6.85 -3.23 0.46
CA ILE A 38 -7.83 -4.24 0.06
C ILE A 38 -7.13 -5.56 -0.23
N TRP A 39 -7.83 -6.64 0.06
CA TRP A 39 -7.41 -7.96 -0.37
C TRP A 39 -7.47 -8.07 -1.91
N MET A 40 -6.52 -8.79 -2.49
CA MET A 40 -6.55 -9.18 -3.90
C MET A 40 -6.17 -10.64 -4.05
N GLU A 41 -6.94 -11.35 -4.88
CA GLU A 41 -6.58 -12.71 -5.28
C GLU A 41 -5.38 -12.61 -6.21
N ALA A 42 -4.23 -13.06 -5.73
CA ALA A 42 -3.01 -13.05 -6.49
C ALA A 42 -2.48 -14.47 -6.60
N GLY A 43 -1.88 -14.79 -7.76
CA GLY A 43 -1.26 -16.09 -7.99
C GLY A 43 -0.13 -16.38 -7.01
N GLU A 44 0.34 -17.62 -7.00
CA GLU A 44 1.44 -18.04 -6.14
C GLU A 44 2.67 -17.14 -6.33
N GLY A 45 3.18 -16.60 -5.22
CA GLY A 45 4.33 -15.68 -5.21
C GLY A 45 4.00 -14.19 -5.42
N TYR A 46 2.73 -13.84 -5.66
CA TYR A 46 2.28 -12.45 -5.76
C TYR A 46 1.69 -11.93 -4.42
N PRO A 47 1.65 -10.60 -4.19
CA PRO A 47 1.08 -10.04 -2.97
C PRO A 47 -0.42 -10.28 -2.89
N ASN A 48 -0.94 -10.67 -1.72
CA ASN A 48 -2.37 -10.92 -1.51
C ASN A 48 -3.18 -9.64 -1.19
N TRP A 49 -2.59 -8.46 -1.36
CA TRP A 49 -3.24 -7.18 -1.10
C TRP A 49 -2.68 -6.05 -1.97
N THR A 50 -3.49 -5.00 -2.14
CA THR A 50 -3.07 -3.75 -2.77
C THR A 50 -3.82 -2.57 -2.14
N VAL A 51 -3.51 -1.35 -2.58
CA VAL A 51 -4.27 -0.14 -2.23
C VAL A 51 -5.37 0.07 -3.25
N ARG A 52 -6.59 0.36 -2.79
CA ARG A 52 -7.69 0.70 -3.68
C ARG A 52 -7.40 2.02 -4.39
N VAL A 53 -7.31 1.97 -5.71
CA VAL A 53 -7.13 3.17 -6.55
C VAL A 53 -8.46 3.92 -6.62
N MET A 54 -8.49 5.14 -6.08
CA MET A 54 -9.67 6.01 -6.03
C MET A 54 -9.50 7.25 -6.92
N SER A 55 -8.27 7.59 -7.28
CA SER A 55 -7.92 8.74 -8.12
C SER A 55 -7.71 8.32 -9.58
N ASP A 56 -7.71 9.31 -10.48
CA ASP A 56 -7.36 9.09 -11.89
C ASP A 56 -5.96 8.46 -12.00
N ARG A 57 -5.79 7.41 -12.82
CA ARG A 57 -4.51 6.72 -13.00
C ARG A 57 -3.43 7.64 -13.58
N GLY A 58 -3.78 8.79 -14.14
CA GLY A 58 -2.85 9.83 -14.58
C GLY A 58 -2.07 10.52 -13.46
N THR A 59 -2.57 10.50 -12.21
CA THR A 59 -1.87 11.05 -11.02
C THR A 59 -1.12 9.99 -10.22
N HIS A 60 -0.99 8.78 -10.75
CA HIS A 60 -0.35 7.66 -10.08
C HIS A 60 1.17 7.90 -9.92
N ARG A 61 1.57 8.46 -8.77
CA ARG A 61 2.98 8.74 -8.50
C ARG A 61 3.76 7.45 -8.27
N ASN A 62 4.87 7.31 -9.00
CA ASN A 62 5.79 6.18 -8.90
C ASN A 62 6.30 5.95 -7.46
N ASP A 63 6.43 7.01 -6.66
CA ASP A 63 6.92 6.89 -5.29
C ASP A 63 5.92 6.16 -4.37
N ILE A 64 4.61 6.37 -4.57
CA ILE A 64 3.56 5.64 -3.84
C ILE A 64 3.55 4.17 -4.27
N ALA A 65 3.62 3.91 -5.58
CA ALA A 65 3.70 2.55 -6.10
C ALA A 65 4.93 1.80 -5.57
N ARG A 66 6.07 2.49 -5.43
CA ARG A 66 7.28 1.93 -4.81
C ARG A 66 7.06 1.62 -3.33
N ALA A 67 6.46 2.52 -2.56
CA ALA A 67 6.16 2.29 -1.15
C ALA A 67 5.27 1.06 -0.94
N ILE A 68 4.25 0.88 -1.78
CA ILE A 68 3.36 -0.30 -1.78
C ILE A 68 4.16 -1.58 -2.05
N ARG A 69 4.96 -1.62 -3.13
CA ARG A 69 5.77 -2.80 -3.46
C ARG A 69 6.74 -3.18 -2.34
N GLU A 70 7.36 -2.20 -1.70
CA GLU A 70 8.31 -2.48 -0.62
C GLU A 70 7.64 -3.09 0.62
N LEU A 71 6.39 -2.74 0.92
CA LEU A 71 5.64 -3.39 1.99
C LEU A 71 5.11 -4.76 1.58
N GLN A 72 4.65 -4.92 0.33
CA GLN A 72 4.22 -6.22 -0.21
C GLN A 72 5.33 -7.29 -0.21
N LEU A 73 6.61 -6.88 -0.27
CA LEU A 73 7.75 -7.78 -0.13
C LEU A 73 7.97 -8.26 1.32
N LYS A 74 7.47 -7.51 2.30
CA LYS A 74 7.70 -7.76 3.73
C LYS A 74 6.49 -8.35 4.43
N PHE A 75 5.30 -8.01 3.97
CA PHE A 75 4.05 -8.29 4.64
C PHE A 75 2.99 -8.85 3.71
N ASP A 76 2.27 -9.84 4.20
CA ASP A 76 0.99 -10.26 3.64
C ASP A 76 -0.16 -9.68 4.48
N LEU A 77 -1.32 -9.49 3.86
CA LEU A 77 -2.53 -9.08 4.54
C LEU A 77 -3.10 -10.29 5.29
N GLU A 78 -3.47 -10.06 6.54
CA GLU A 78 -4.15 -11.02 7.40
C GLU A 78 -5.51 -11.40 6.80
N ALA A 79 -5.82 -12.70 6.84
CA ALA A 79 -7.04 -13.28 6.25
C ALA A 79 -8.27 -13.04 7.14
#